data_AF-A0A7Z2K344-F1
#
_entry.id   AF-A0A7Z2K344-F1
#
_cell.length_a   1.000
_cell.length_b   1.000
_cell.length_c   1.000
_cell.angle_alpha   90.00
_cell.angle_beta   90.00
_cell.angle_gamma   90.00
#
_symmetry.space_group_name_H-M   'P 1'
#
loop_
_entity.id
_entity.type
_entity.pdbx_description
1 polymer ?
#
loop_
_entity_poly.entity_id
_entity_poly.type
_entity_poly.pdbx_seq_one_letter_code
_entity_poly.pdbx_strand_id
1 'polypeptide(L)'
;MSKANEPIESLYHSVYESLEKLHKEVNEQEMKLDLVDPADIEKLERTQFALQLSKDVLENFVASGKSMTINYDKRSITIEVSK
;
A
#
# COMPACT_ATOMS: atom_id res chain seq x y z
N MET A 1 -1.12 -7.88 30.76
CA MET A 1 -0.72 -7.27 29.48
C MET A 1 -0.18 -8.40 28.61
N SER A 2 -0.90 -8.78 27.56
CA SER A 2 -0.40 -9.78 26.61
C SER A 2 0.83 -9.18 25.95
N LYS A 3 2.01 -9.80 26.15
CA LYS A 3 3.16 -9.48 25.31
C LYS A 3 2.75 -9.89 23.91
N ALA A 4 2.58 -8.92 23.02
CA ALA A 4 2.48 -9.19 21.60
C ALA A 4 3.63 -10.13 21.22
N ASN A 5 3.33 -11.14 20.40
CA ASN A 5 4.30 -12.17 20.06
C ASN A 5 5.44 -11.51 19.28
N GLU A 6 6.60 -11.29 19.92
CA GLU A 6 7.73 -10.52 19.36
C GLU A 6 8.09 -10.90 17.91
N PRO A 7 8.05 -12.19 17.50
CA PRO A 7 8.28 -12.56 16.10
C PRO A 7 7.23 -12.03 15.12
N ILE A 8 5.95 -11.96 15.53
CA ILE A 8 4.85 -11.48 14.69
C ILE A 8 4.95 -9.96 14.51
N GLU A 9 5.24 -9.23 15.59
CA GLU A 9 5.48 -7.79 15.54
C GLU A 9 6.69 -7.45 14.66
N SER A 10 7.78 -8.21 14.80
CA SER A 10 8.96 -8.04 13.96
C SER A 10 8.66 -8.29 12.48
N LEU A 11 7.87 -9.33 12.16
CA LEU A 11 7.43 -9.59 10.80
C LEU A 11 6.54 -8.47 10.25
N TYR A 12 5.54 -8.04 11.02
CA TYR A 12 4.64 -6.94 10.65
C TYR A 12 5.44 -5.67 10.33
N HIS A 13 6.38 -5.31 11.21
CA HIS A 13 7.25 -4.15 11.02
C HIS A 13 8.12 -4.28 9.76
N SER A 14 8.74 -5.45 9.55
CA SER A 14 9.56 -5.70 8.36
C SER A 14 8.79 -5.58 7.05
N VAL A 15 7.53 -6.06 7.02
CA VAL A 15 6.66 -5.92 5.84
C VAL A 15 6.31 -4.44 5.62
N TYR A 16 5.93 -3.73 6.69
CA TYR A 16 5.60 -2.31 6.61
C TYR A 16 6.77 -1.46 6.10
N GLU A 17 7.98 -1.64 6.66
CA GLU A 17 9.19 -0.94 6.23
C GLU A 17 9.55 -1.25 4.78
N SER A 18 9.32 -2.48 4.33
CA SER A 18 9.57 -2.87 2.94
C SER A 18 8.64 -2.15 1.96
N LEU A 19 7.35 -2.05 2.30
CA LEU A 19 6.37 -1.30 1.52
C LEU A 19 6.73 0.20 1.46
N GLU A 20 7.14 0.78 2.60
CA GLU A 20 7.55 2.18 2.66
C GLU A 20 8.77 2.47 1.80
N LYS A 21 9.78 1.59 1.85
CA LYS A 21 10.99 1.72 1.04
C LYS A 21 10.68 1.69 -0.45
N LEU A 22 9.85 0.73 -0.89
CA LEU A 22 9.44 0.61 -2.29
C LEU A 22 8.62 1.83 -2.73
N HIS A 23 7.73 2.33 -1.88
CA HIS A 23 6.90 3.49 -2.20
C HIS A 23 7.76 4.75 -2.38
N LYS A 24 8.76 4.94 -1.51
CA LYS A 24 9.75 6.01 -1.66
C LYS A 24 10.55 5.87 -2.96
N GLU A 25 10.99 4.67 -3.30
CA GLU A 25 11.74 4.42 -4.55
C GLU A 25 10.92 4.81 -5.78
N VAL A 26 9.63 4.46 -5.82
CA VAL A 26 8.71 4.85 -6.90
C VAL A 26 8.60 6.37 -7.01
N ASN A 27 8.38 7.07 -5.90
CA ASN A 27 8.31 8.54 -5.90
C ASN A 27 9.63 9.19 -6.34
N GLU A 28 10.77 8.60 -5.98
CA GLU A 28 12.07 9.08 -6.45
C GLU A 28 12.25 8.89 -7.97
N GLN A 29 11.74 7.80 -8.54
CA GLN A 29 11.76 7.59 -10.00
C GLN A 29 10.87 8.61 -10.71
N GLU A 30 9.70 8.94 -10.13
CA GLU A 30 8.82 10.00 -10.64
C GLU A 30 9.53 11.35 -10.72
N MET A 31 10.34 11.69 -9.71
CA MET A 31 11.07 12.96 -9.66
C MET A 31 12.31 13.00 -10.56
N LYS A 32 12.92 11.84 -10.86
CA LYS A 32 14.18 11.74 -11.61
C LYS A 32 13.97 11.53 -13.11
N LEU A 33 12.88 10.89 -13.49
CA LEU A 33 12.59 10.58 -14.87
C LEU A 33 11.82 11.76 -15.48
N ASP A 34 12.37 12.32 -16.56
CA ASP A 34 11.60 13.15 -17.47
C ASP A 34 10.70 12.19 -18.27
N LEU A 35 9.59 11.77 -17.63
CA LEU A 35 8.70 10.75 -18.15
C LEU A 35 7.94 11.31 -19.35
N VAL A 36 8.44 11.03 -20.55
CA VAL A 36 7.80 11.46 -21.80
C VAL A 36 6.90 10.37 -22.39
N ASP A 37 7.15 9.10 -22.04
CA ASP A 37 6.37 7.96 -22.51
C ASP A 37 5.13 7.74 -21.60
N PRO A 38 3.90 7.87 -22.13
CA PRO A 38 2.67 7.60 -21.39
C PRO A 38 2.62 6.19 -20.77
N ALA A 39 3.23 5.19 -21.41
CA ALA A 39 3.22 3.82 -20.90
C ALA A 39 4.05 3.68 -19.61
N ASP A 40 5.13 4.45 -19.48
CA ASP A 40 5.97 4.42 -18.28
C ASP A 40 5.34 5.24 -17.15
N ILE A 41 4.65 6.34 -17.46
CA ILE A 41 3.81 7.08 -16.51
C ILE A 41 2.74 6.15 -15.93
N GLU A 42 2.02 5.41 -16.77
CA GLU A 42 0.96 4.51 -16.29
C GLU A 42 1.50 3.42 -15.36
N LYS A 43 2.65 2.81 -15.70
CA LYS A 43 3.30 1.80 -14.83
C LYS A 43 3.65 2.40 -13.47
N LEU A 44 4.19 3.61 -13.47
CA LEU A 44 4.60 4.29 -12.24
C LEU A 44 3.39 4.65 -11.37
N GLU A 45 2.35 5.26 -11.95
CA GLU A 45 1.09 5.56 -11.26
C GLU A 45 0.42 4.30 -10.67
N ARG A 46 0.39 3.20 -11.45
CA ARG A 46 -0.18 1.92 -10.99
C ARG A 46 0.62 1.32 -9.84
N THR A 47 1.95 1.45 -9.88
CA THR A 47 2.83 0.93 -8.83
C THR A 47 2.68 1.74 -7.54
N GLN A 48 2.66 3.07 -7.64
CA GLN A 48 2.44 3.98 -6.52
C GLN A 48 1.10 3.68 -5.83
N PHE A 49 0.04 3.57 -6.62
CA PHE A 49 -1.30 3.23 -6.13
C PHE A 49 -1.36 1.87 -5.43
N ALA A 50 -0.74 0.83 -6.01
CA ALA A 50 -0.74 -0.50 -5.42
C ALA A 50 0.01 -0.54 -4.07
N LEU A 51 1.09 0.22 -3.94
CA LEU A 51 1.86 0.32 -2.69
C LEU A 51 1.08 1.08 -1.61
N GLN A 52 0.42 2.18 -1.97
CA GLN A 52 -0.44 2.93 -1.06
C GLN A 52 -1.59 2.05 -0.55
N LEU A 53 -2.29 1.37 -1.47
CA LEU A 53 -3.35 0.41 -1.12
C LEU A 53 -2.84 -0.70 -0.20
N SER A 54 -1.65 -1.25 -0.48
CA SER A 54 -1.07 -2.32 0.32
C SER A 54 -0.78 -1.88 1.76
N LYS A 55 -0.32 -0.62 1.94
CA LYS A 55 -0.15 -0.03 3.28
C LYS A 55 -1.49 0.18 3.98
N ASP A 56 -2.46 0.76 3.29
CA ASP A 56 -3.79 1.03 3.84
C ASP A 56 -4.45 -0.28 4.30
N VAL A 57 -4.33 -1.33 3.49
CA VAL A 57 -4.73 -2.69 3.85
C VAL A 57 -3.92 -3.18 5.04
N LEU A 58 -2.59 -3.18 5.02
CA LEU A 58 -1.80 -3.71 6.13
C LEU A 58 -2.14 -3.06 7.49
N GLU A 59 -2.36 -1.75 7.51
CA GLU A 59 -2.69 -0.99 8.73
C GLU A 59 -4.15 -1.13 9.17
N ASN A 60 -5.08 -1.17 8.20
CA ASN A 60 -6.51 -1.02 8.49
C ASN A 60 -7.32 -2.27 8.18
N PHE A 61 -6.71 -3.34 7.66
CA PHE A 61 -7.45 -4.48 7.10
C PHE A 61 -8.44 -5.02 8.11
N VAL A 62 -9.67 -5.12 7.65
CA VAL A 62 -10.77 -5.37 8.52
C VAL A 62 -10.92 -6.87 8.75
N ALA A 63 -10.98 -7.28 10.02
CA ALA A 63 -11.36 -8.62 10.40
C ALA A 63 -12.68 -9.04 9.71
N SER A 64 -12.88 -10.34 9.52
CA SER A 64 -13.97 -10.92 8.73
C SER A 64 -15.35 -10.29 8.97
N GLY A 65 -16.12 -10.11 7.89
CA GLY A 65 -17.48 -9.56 7.94
C GLY A 65 -17.56 -8.04 7.99
N LYS A 66 -16.53 -7.33 7.52
CA LYS A 66 -16.51 -5.86 7.44
C LYS A 66 -16.06 -5.39 6.05
N SER A 67 -16.52 -4.20 5.66
CA SER A 67 -16.20 -3.53 4.40
C SER A 67 -15.29 -2.32 4.65
N MET A 68 -14.27 -2.14 3.82
CA MET A 68 -13.44 -0.93 3.79
C MET A 68 -13.63 -0.23 2.45
N THR A 69 -13.75 1.10 2.47
CA THR A 69 -13.66 1.92 1.26
C THR A 69 -12.48 2.87 1.41
N ILE A 70 -11.55 2.79 0.46
CA ILE A 70 -10.38 3.66 0.38
C ILE A 70 -10.63 4.63 -0.79
N ASN A 71 -10.68 5.91 -0.46
CA ASN A 71 -10.91 6.98 -1.43
C ASN A 71 -9.57 7.66 -1.75
N TYR A 72 -9.20 7.62 -3.01
CA TYR A 72 -8.09 8.35 -3.60
C TYR A 72 -8.65 9.50 -4.44
N ASP A 73 -7.84 10.52 -4.73
CA ASP A 73 -8.27 11.75 -5.43
C ASP A 73 -9.07 11.50 -6.73
N LYS A 74 -8.76 10.42 -7.47
CA LYS A 74 -9.43 10.07 -8.73
C LYS A 74 -10.06 8.68 -8.75
N ARG A 75 -9.96 7.90 -7.67
CA ARG A 75 -10.32 6.47 -7.65
C ARG A 75 -10.88 6.10 -6.29
N SER A 76 -11.86 5.20 -6.26
CA SER A 76 -12.34 4.60 -5.01
C SER A 76 -12.22 3.09 -5.12
N ILE A 77 -11.69 2.45 -4.07
CA ILE A 77 -11.65 1.00 -3.94
C ILE A 77 -12.52 0.61 -2.75
N THR A 78 -13.45 -0.30 -2.97
CA THR A 78 -14.18 -0.98 -1.90
C THR A 78 -13.67 -2.41 -1.78
N ILE A 79 -13.25 -2.79 -0.57
CA ILE A 79 -12.86 -4.15 -0.20
C ILE A 79 -13.95 -4.71 0.70
N GLU A 80 -14.60 -5.78 0.25
CA GLU A 80 -15.61 -6.51 1.03
C GLU A 80 -15.06 -7.86 1.45
N VAL A 81 -14.98 -8.12 2.76
CA VAL A 81 -14.58 -9.42 3.30
C VAL A 81 -15.83 -10.15 3.77
N SER A 82 -16.34 -11.06 2.93
CA SER A 82 -17.43 -11.97 3.28
C SER A 82 -17.04 -12.87 4.46
N LYS A 83 -18.03 -13.28 5.26
CA LYS A 83 -17.85 -14.16 6.42
C LYS A 83 -17.46 -15.58 6.03
#